data_AF-A0A2J7QST2-F1
#
_entry.id   AF-A0A2J7QST2-F1
#
_cell.length_a   1.000
_cell.length_b   1.000
_cell.length_c   1.000
_cell.angle_alpha   90.00
_cell.angle_beta   90.00
_cell.angle_gamma   90.00
#
_symmetry.space_group_name_H-M   'P 1'
#
loop_
_entity.id
_entity.type
_entity.pdbx_description
1 polymer ?
#
loop_
_entity_poly.entity_id
_entity_poly.type
_entity_poly.pdbx_seq_one_letter_code
_entity_poly.pdbx_strand_id
1 'polypeptide(L)'
;MDDIQSWWEVPSIAHFCSLFRAAFNLLDFDIEELEEALLTDGAEDSGSSLLQELIVRLLCGCLGNNDISTFNYQMFLRRLFRRKCQEYGRDNPFNTDIDFQFLPLRTKVQILHALCDFRLDAEDVQDLLKNLESDSLRVEPLGHDENHSAYWYFYGTRLYREDYPKVKKKVKEKRHRGKEEKRHKKRGKTPPPDSESDEKGAGIWQVVCFTEQDWDKITDSFRDSTSKNERALFHTLAEDFLPEIPRLFAEKERLQRKRMLEYQPRRQSSRLEKLKQQKEEEEKMLQREEEERLRQEREKKERLQQQEMLKERENRTLMVKERVTRALRCSLSCTNSECGSTGSVPDSLIDNRSNRSSTFVGRQTNNSLSSATGQIVIQGLRQKLCSSQV
;
A
#
# COMPACT_ATOMS: atom_id res chain seq x y z
N MET A 1 -9.70 -9.14 -19.71
CA MET A 1 -9.61 -8.11 -18.66
C MET A 1 -10.07 -8.79 -17.41
N ASP A 2 -9.13 -9.13 -16.53
CA ASP A 2 -9.46 -9.81 -15.29
C ASP A 2 -10.01 -8.76 -14.33
N ASP A 3 -11.32 -8.81 -14.10
CA ASP A 3 -12.00 -7.92 -13.18
C ASP A 3 -11.70 -8.35 -11.74
N ILE A 4 -10.93 -7.54 -11.01
CA ILE A 4 -10.57 -7.78 -9.60
C ILE A 4 -11.81 -7.99 -8.72
N GLN A 5 -12.95 -7.43 -9.11
CA GLN A 5 -14.22 -7.54 -8.38
C GLN A 5 -14.87 -8.92 -8.51
N SER A 6 -14.40 -9.74 -9.44
CA SER A 6 -14.81 -11.14 -9.61
C SER A 6 -13.99 -12.13 -8.77
N TRP A 7 -13.03 -11.64 -7.99
CA TRP A 7 -12.14 -12.47 -7.18
C TRP A 7 -12.63 -12.49 -5.75
N TRP A 8 -13.17 -13.62 -5.30
CA TRP A 8 -13.67 -13.83 -3.94
C TRP A 8 -12.59 -13.61 -2.86
N GLU A 9 -11.32 -13.76 -3.24
CA GLU A 9 -10.20 -13.56 -2.33
C GLU A 9 -10.14 -12.12 -1.81
N VAL A 10 -10.54 -11.13 -2.63
CA VAL A 10 -10.47 -9.71 -2.26
C VAL A 10 -11.39 -9.36 -1.09
N PRO A 11 -12.73 -9.60 -1.16
CA PRO A 11 -13.60 -9.37 -0.02
C PRO A 11 -13.28 -10.30 1.16
N SER A 12 -12.74 -11.51 0.91
CA SER A 12 -12.28 -12.41 1.96
C SER A 12 -11.12 -11.83 2.78
N ILE A 13 -10.06 -11.34 2.12
CA ILE A 13 -8.91 -10.67 2.77
C ILE A 13 -9.38 -9.45 3.57
N ALA A 14 -10.23 -8.64 2.95
CA ALA A 14 -10.76 -7.43 3.57
C ALA A 14 -11.59 -7.78 4.82
N HIS A 15 -12.45 -8.79 4.73
CA HIS A 15 -13.25 -9.27 5.85
C HIS A 15 -12.39 -9.81 6.97
N PHE A 16 -11.37 -10.61 6.65
CA PHE A 16 -10.39 -11.08 7.62
C PHE A 16 -9.75 -9.91 8.38
N CYS A 17 -9.34 -8.87 7.66
CA CYS A 17 -8.70 -7.72 8.27
C CYS A 17 -9.64 -6.95 9.20
N SER A 18 -10.92 -6.85 8.82
CA SER A 18 -11.97 -6.24 9.65
C SER A 18 -12.28 -7.08 10.89
N LEU A 19 -12.51 -8.38 10.71
CA LEU A 19 -12.88 -9.33 11.76
C LEU A 19 -11.80 -9.45 12.85
N PHE A 20 -10.53 -9.56 12.45
CA PHE A 20 -9.41 -9.72 13.37
C PHE A 20 -8.67 -8.41 13.65
N ARG A 21 -9.25 -7.26 13.29
CA ARG A 21 -8.61 -5.95 13.43
C ARG A 21 -8.06 -5.71 14.83
N ALA A 22 -8.90 -5.90 15.84
CA ALA A 22 -8.54 -5.68 17.23
C ALA A 22 -7.54 -6.73 17.75
N ALA A 23 -7.72 -7.99 17.35
CA ALA A 23 -6.88 -9.10 17.80
C ALA A 23 -5.45 -9.03 17.23
N PHE A 24 -5.31 -8.64 15.95
CA PHE A 24 -4.04 -8.64 15.23
C PHE A 24 -3.48 -7.23 14.97
N ASN A 25 -4.11 -6.18 15.50
CA ASN A 25 -3.73 -4.77 15.30
C ASN A 25 -3.59 -4.40 13.81
N LEU A 26 -4.60 -4.81 13.03
CA LEU A 26 -4.64 -4.57 11.59
C LEU A 26 -5.18 -3.17 11.26
N LEU A 27 -4.99 -2.78 10.01
CA LEU A 27 -5.44 -1.51 9.45
C LEU A 27 -6.97 -1.46 9.34
N ASP A 28 -7.49 -0.25 9.35
CA ASP A 28 -8.92 0.04 9.18
C ASP A 28 -9.20 0.50 7.76
N PHE A 29 -9.74 -0.38 6.92
CA PHE A 29 -10.03 -0.07 5.53
C PHE A 29 -11.24 -0.83 5.00
N ASP A 30 -11.91 -0.22 4.02
CA ASP A 30 -13.03 -0.83 3.32
C ASP A 30 -12.55 -1.68 2.15
N ILE A 31 -13.41 -2.57 1.64
CA ILE A 31 -13.06 -3.51 0.54
C ILE A 31 -12.60 -2.73 -0.70
N GLU A 32 -13.25 -1.60 -0.98
CA GLU A 32 -12.91 -0.70 -2.08
C GLU A 32 -11.51 -0.10 -1.95
N GLU A 33 -11.08 0.22 -0.73
CA GLU A 33 -9.74 0.78 -0.48
C GLU A 33 -8.65 -0.28 -0.71
N LEU A 34 -8.93 -1.55 -0.39
CA LEU A 34 -8.02 -2.65 -0.73
C LEU A 34 -7.92 -2.86 -2.23
N GLU A 35 -9.04 -2.82 -2.95
CA GLU A 35 -9.06 -2.91 -4.42
C GLU A 35 -8.27 -1.79 -5.08
N GLU A 36 -8.50 -0.55 -4.64
CA GLU A 36 -7.77 0.62 -5.14
C GLU A 36 -6.28 0.51 -4.84
N ALA A 37 -5.88 0.10 -3.64
CA ALA A 37 -4.49 -0.09 -3.28
C ALA A 37 -3.81 -1.19 -4.12
N LEU A 38 -4.54 -2.27 -4.46
CA LEU A 38 -4.08 -3.33 -5.36
C LEU A 38 -3.93 -2.86 -6.81
N LEU A 39 -4.84 -2.03 -7.30
CA LEU A 39 -4.80 -1.50 -8.67
C LEU A 39 -3.75 -0.41 -8.88
N THR A 40 -3.46 0.37 -7.83
CA THR A 40 -2.50 1.48 -7.86
C THR A 40 -1.10 1.08 -7.40
N ASP A 41 -0.90 -0.18 -7.02
CA ASP A 41 0.32 -0.69 -6.36
C ASP A 41 0.74 0.12 -5.13
N GLY A 42 -0.19 0.86 -4.54
CA GLY A 42 0.09 1.75 -3.44
C GLY A 42 1.00 2.91 -3.82
N ALA A 43 0.97 3.36 -5.08
CA ALA A 43 1.64 4.57 -5.56
C ALA A 43 0.95 5.83 -5.01
N GLU A 44 0.92 5.96 -3.69
CA GLU A 44 0.63 7.23 -3.02
C GLU A 44 1.97 7.94 -2.83
N ASP A 45 2.13 9.14 -3.39
CA ASP A 45 3.36 9.96 -3.36
C ASP A 45 3.77 10.42 -1.93
N SER A 46 3.27 9.78 -0.87
CA SER A 46 3.39 10.24 0.53
C SER A 46 3.34 9.08 1.54
N GLY A 47 4.31 8.14 1.49
CA GLY A 47 4.59 7.22 2.60
C GLY A 47 4.49 5.73 2.27
N SER A 48 4.39 4.90 3.31
CA SER A 48 4.16 3.45 3.18
C SER A 48 2.75 3.17 2.68
N SER A 49 2.60 2.37 1.64
CA SER A 49 1.29 2.05 1.10
C SER A 49 0.47 1.13 2.02
N LEU A 50 -0.86 1.20 1.89
CA LEU A 50 -1.81 0.31 2.58
C LEU A 50 -1.36 -1.16 2.51
N LEU A 51 -0.95 -1.61 1.31
CA LEU A 51 -0.49 -2.98 1.09
C LEU A 51 0.77 -3.32 1.86
N GLN A 52 1.78 -2.43 1.83
CA GLN A 52 3.03 -2.67 2.54
C GLN A 52 2.81 -2.75 4.04
N GLU A 53 2.01 -1.83 4.59
CA GLU A 53 1.71 -1.79 6.01
C GLU A 53 0.87 -3.01 6.45
N LEU A 54 -0.09 -3.44 5.62
CA LEU A 54 -0.83 -4.69 5.85
C LEU A 54 0.10 -5.91 5.87
N ILE A 55 0.98 -6.03 4.88
CA ILE A 55 1.94 -7.13 4.79
C ILE A 55 2.85 -7.13 6.03
N VAL A 56 3.36 -5.97 6.45
CA VAL A 56 4.20 -5.85 7.66
C VAL A 56 3.45 -6.37 8.88
N ARG A 57 2.20 -5.96 9.11
CA ARG A 57 1.43 -6.39 10.29
C ARG A 57 1.17 -7.90 10.29
N LEU A 58 0.84 -8.48 9.15
CA LEU A 58 0.66 -9.93 9.02
C LEU A 58 1.98 -10.67 9.25
N LEU A 59 3.08 -10.21 8.65
CA LEU A 59 4.40 -10.82 8.81
C LEU A 59 4.90 -10.76 10.26
N CYS A 60 4.70 -9.64 10.96
CA CYS A 60 5.05 -9.52 12.37
C CYS A 60 4.36 -10.60 13.21
N GLY A 61 3.06 -10.81 12.99
CA GLY A 61 2.29 -11.87 13.64
C GLY A 61 2.79 -13.28 13.28
N CYS A 62 3.07 -13.53 12.00
CA CYS A 62 3.54 -14.85 11.55
C CYS A 62 4.95 -15.23 12.02
N LEU A 63 5.81 -14.24 12.28
CA LEU A 63 7.23 -14.47 12.61
C LEU A 63 7.57 -14.16 14.07
N GLY A 64 6.66 -13.55 14.83
CA GLY A 64 6.92 -13.08 16.20
C GLY A 64 7.99 -11.97 16.28
N ASN A 65 8.30 -11.33 15.14
CA ASN A 65 9.38 -10.35 15.02
C ASN A 65 8.81 -8.95 14.79
N ASN A 66 9.05 -8.03 15.72
CA ASN A 66 8.57 -6.65 15.65
C ASN A 66 9.50 -5.70 14.88
N ASP A 67 10.66 -6.18 14.42
CA ASP A 67 11.64 -5.37 13.67
C ASP A 67 11.33 -5.27 12.16
N ILE A 68 10.19 -5.82 11.74
CA ILE A 68 9.74 -5.75 10.35
C ILE A 68 9.11 -4.37 10.11
N SER A 69 9.52 -3.73 9.04
CA SER A 69 9.09 -2.42 8.60
C SER A 69 8.84 -2.42 7.10
N THR A 70 8.22 -1.36 6.61
CA THR A 70 7.91 -1.15 5.19
C THR A 70 9.17 -1.07 4.31
N PHE A 71 10.36 -0.90 4.90
CA PHE A 71 11.64 -0.89 4.17
C PHE A 71 12.29 -2.28 4.03
N ASN A 72 11.96 -3.24 4.91
CA ASN A 72 12.64 -4.54 4.97
C ASN A 72 11.69 -5.75 4.78
N TYR A 73 10.37 -5.53 4.71
CA TYR A 73 9.36 -6.59 4.64
C TYR A 73 9.59 -7.58 3.52
N GLN A 74 10.11 -7.12 2.37
CA GLN A 74 10.32 -7.96 1.19
C GLN A 74 11.21 -9.17 1.46
N MET A 75 12.28 -9.00 2.24
CA MET A 75 13.18 -10.09 2.61
C MET A 75 12.47 -11.13 3.49
N PHE A 76 11.70 -10.65 4.48
CA PHE A 76 10.94 -11.51 5.40
C PHE A 76 9.80 -12.24 4.68
N LEU A 77 9.11 -11.55 3.77
CA LEU A 77 8.05 -12.11 2.94
C LEU A 77 8.57 -13.28 2.10
N ARG A 78 9.68 -13.08 1.37
CA ARG A 78 10.33 -14.13 0.57
C ARG A 78 10.73 -15.32 1.45
N ARG A 79 11.31 -15.06 2.62
CA ARG A 79 11.74 -16.12 3.57
C ARG A 79 10.55 -16.92 4.09
N LEU A 80 9.46 -16.25 4.46
CA LEU A 80 8.24 -16.90 4.94
C LEU A 80 7.65 -17.79 3.85
N PHE A 81 7.46 -17.26 2.63
CA PHE A 81 6.89 -18.02 1.52
C PHE A 81 7.78 -19.19 1.09
N ARG A 82 9.11 -19.05 1.08
CA ARG A 82 10.01 -20.20 0.82
C ARG A 82 9.77 -21.34 1.79
N ARG A 83 9.65 -21.04 3.10
CA ARG A 83 9.39 -22.05 4.13
C ARG A 83 7.98 -22.63 4.01
N LYS A 84 6.95 -21.78 3.96
CA LYS A 84 5.55 -22.19 3.96
C LYS A 84 5.17 -22.93 2.67
N CYS A 85 5.61 -22.46 1.49
CA CYS A 85 5.35 -23.17 0.24
C CYS A 85 5.98 -24.58 0.23
N GLN A 86 7.14 -24.77 0.88
CA GLN A 86 7.73 -26.11 1.06
C GLN A 86 6.89 -26.98 2.00
N GLU A 87 6.38 -26.42 3.11
CA GLU A 87 5.51 -27.13 4.06
C GLU A 87 4.19 -27.59 3.40
N TYR A 88 3.53 -26.74 2.61
CA TYR A 88 2.25 -27.07 1.96
C TYR A 88 2.38 -27.68 0.56
N GLY A 89 3.61 -27.85 0.04
CA GLY A 89 3.84 -28.36 -1.32
C GLY A 89 3.24 -27.49 -2.43
N ARG A 90 3.23 -26.15 -2.25
CA ARG A 90 2.68 -25.18 -3.22
C ARG A 90 3.80 -24.49 -4.01
N ASP A 91 3.45 -23.95 -5.17
CA ASP A 91 4.36 -23.10 -5.94
C ASP A 91 4.67 -21.81 -5.17
N ASN A 92 5.95 -21.45 -5.12
CA ASN A 92 6.40 -20.23 -4.45
C ASN A 92 6.41 -19.07 -5.45
N PRO A 93 5.58 -18.02 -5.23
CA PRO A 93 5.49 -16.88 -6.14
C PRO A 93 6.77 -16.04 -6.20
N PHE A 94 7.70 -16.21 -5.26
CA PHE A 94 8.99 -15.50 -5.21
C PHE A 94 10.18 -16.33 -5.74
N ASN A 95 9.94 -17.38 -6.53
CA ASN A 95 11.02 -18.24 -7.06
C ASN A 95 11.96 -17.52 -8.04
N THR A 96 11.50 -16.47 -8.71
CA THR A 96 12.26 -15.68 -9.69
C THR A 96 12.94 -14.44 -9.10
N ASP A 97 13.00 -14.34 -7.77
CA ASP A 97 13.62 -13.22 -7.04
C ASP A 97 13.01 -11.83 -7.36
N ILE A 98 11.73 -11.80 -7.76
CA ILE A 98 10.94 -10.59 -8.08
C ILE A 98 10.34 -9.96 -6.81
N ASP A 99 10.35 -8.63 -6.70
CA ASP A 99 9.72 -7.91 -5.57
C ASP A 99 8.20 -7.92 -5.66
N PHE A 100 7.52 -7.84 -4.51
CA PHE A 100 6.06 -7.90 -4.43
C PHE A 100 5.38 -6.89 -5.36
N GLN A 101 5.90 -5.66 -5.43
CA GLN A 101 5.36 -4.59 -6.27
C GLN A 101 5.38 -4.91 -7.78
N PHE A 102 6.30 -5.77 -8.25
CA PHE A 102 6.41 -6.12 -9.66
C PHE A 102 5.69 -7.42 -10.02
N LEU A 103 5.04 -8.07 -9.05
CA LEU A 103 4.27 -9.27 -9.31
C LEU A 103 2.95 -8.94 -10.04
N PRO A 104 2.42 -9.89 -10.83
CA PRO A 104 1.08 -9.76 -11.41
C PRO A 104 0.02 -9.55 -10.32
N LEU A 105 -1.01 -8.77 -10.64
CA LEU A 105 -2.11 -8.42 -9.72
C LEU A 105 -2.76 -9.65 -9.08
N ARG A 106 -3.04 -10.68 -9.89
CA ARG A 106 -3.61 -11.95 -9.39
C ARG A 106 -2.69 -12.62 -8.36
N THR A 107 -1.38 -12.62 -8.61
CA THR A 107 -0.39 -13.19 -7.68
C THR A 107 -0.31 -12.39 -6.38
N LYS A 108 -0.41 -11.06 -6.44
CA LYS A 108 -0.45 -10.19 -5.25
C LYS A 108 -1.62 -10.54 -4.34
N VAL A 109 -2.81 -10.71 -4.91
CA VAL A 109 -4.02 -11.13 -4.17
C VAL A 109 -3.84 -12.51 -3.54
N GLN A 110 -3.31 -13.48 -4.29
CA GLN A 110 -3.03 -14.82 -3.76
C GLN A 110 -2.02 -14.80 -2.61
N ILE A 111 -1.00 -13.94 -2.68
CA ILE A 111 -0.02 -13.76 -1.60
C ILE A 111 -0.69 -13.18 -0.36
N LEU A 112 -1.52 -12.14 -0.50
CA LEU A 112 -2.22 -11.53 0.64
C LEU A 112 -3.18 -12.52 1.30
N HIS A 113 -3.96 -13.27 0.50
CA HIS A 113 -4.82 -14.32 1.01
C HIS A 113 -4.03 -15.39 1.77
N ALA A 114 -2.92 -15.87 1.20
CA ALA A 114 -2.07 -16.86 1.87
C ALA A 114 -1.44 -16.31 3.16
N LEU A 115 -1.14 -15.00 3.24
CA LEU A 115 -0.67 -14.39 4.48
C LEU A 115 -1.75 -14.39 5.57
N CYS A 116 -3.02 -14.21 5.23
CA CYS A 116 -4.13 -14.36 6.17
C CYS A 116 -4.19 -15.79 6.72
N ASP A 117 -4.07 -16.80 5.85
CA ASP A 117 -4.02 -18.21 6.25
C ASP A 117 -2.83 -18.46 7.21
N PHE A 118 -1.63 -18.02 6.83
CA PHE A 118 -0.43 -18.19 7.67
C PHE A 118 -0.54 -17.44 9.00
N ARG A 119 -1.28 -16.33 9.04
CA ARG A 119 -1.50 -15.58 10.27
C ARG A 119 -2.37 -16.35 11.25
N LEU A 120 -3.37 -17.09 10.76
CA LEU A 120 -4.23 -17.96 11.58
C LEU A 120 -3.49 -19.21 12.08
N ASP A 121 -2.50 -19.69 11.34
CA ASP A 121 -1.66 -20.82 11.71
C ASP A 121 -0.58 -20.46 12.77
N ALA A 122 -0.45 -19.19 13.14
CA ALA A 122 0.56 -18.74 14.11
C ALA A 122 0.21 -19.15 15.55
N GLU A 123 1.24 -19.36 16.37
CA GLU A 123 1.10 -19.94 17.72
C GLU A 123 0.32 -19.04 18.69
N ASP A 124 0.40 -17.72 18.53
CA ASP A 124 -0.25 -16.73 19.40
C ASP A 124 -1.77 -16.61 19.17
N VAL A 125 -2.28 -17.14 18.05
CA VAL A 125 -3.68 -17.02 17.65
C VAL A 125 -4.60 -17.70 18.66
N GLN A 126 -4.19 -18.85 19.20
CA GLN A 126 -5.00 -19.60 20.16
C GLN A 126 -5.31 -18.76 21.41
N ASP A 127 -4.33 -17.98 21.88
CA ASP A 127 -4.50 -17.09 23.04
C ASP A 127 -5.28 -15.82 22.72
N LEU A 128 -5.09 -15.27 21.51
CA LEU A 128 -5.76 -14.05 21.06
C LEU A 128 -7.25 -14.30 20.76
N LEU A 129 -7.60 -15.48 20.26
CA LEU A 129 -8.96 -15.81 19.83
C LEU A 129 -9.76 -16.63 20.83
N LYS A 130 -9.22 -16.95 22.02
CA LYS A 130 -9.89 -17.79 23.03
C LYS A 130 -11.27 -17.31 23.50
N ASN A 131 -11.56 -16.02 23.35
CA ASN A 131 -12.83 -15.42 23.76
C ASN A 131 -13.80 -15.20 22.59
N LEU A 132 -13.44 -15.62 21.38
CA LEU A 132 -14.29 -15.52 20.20
C LEU A 132 -15.01 -16.86 19.97
N GLU A 133 -16.32 -16.80 19.81
CA GLU A 133 -17.10 -17.98 19.45
C GLU A 133 -16.80 -18.38 18.00
N SER A 134 -16.41 -19.63 17.79
CA SER A 134 -16.02 -20.13 16.46
C SER A 134 -17.15 -19.99 15.43
N ASP A 135 -18.40 -20.15 15.86
CA ASP A 135 -19.57 -20.02 15.00
C ASP A 135 -19.77 -18.57 14.50
N SER A 136 -19.32 -17.58 15.29
CA SER A 136 -19.39 -16.17 14.90
C SER A 136 -18.29 -15.74 13.93
N LEU A 137 -17.25 -16.57 13.71
CA LEU A 137 -16.15 -16.27 12.80
C LEU A 137 -16.44 -16.67 11.35
N ARG A 138 -17.45 -17.53 11.15
CA ARG A 138 -17.79 -18.03 9.82
C ARG A 138 -18.75 -17.06 9.13
N VAL A 139 -18.36 -16.61 7.94
CA VAL A 139 -19.28 -15.90 7.05
C VAL A 139 -20.24 -16.90 6.41
N GLU A 140 -21.52 -16.67 6.57
CA GLU A 140 -22.58 -17.44 5.90
C GLU A 140 -23.23 -16.61 4.78
N PRO A 141 -23.68 -17.25 3.69
CA PRO A 141 -24.42 -16.55 2.66
C PRO A 141 -25.76 -16.06 3.23
N LEU A 142 -26.17 -14.85 2.86
CA LEU A 142 -27.47 -14.26 3.23
C LEU A 142 -28.64 -15.11 2.73
N GLY A 143 -28.44 -15.78 1.60
CA GLY A 143 -29.46 -16.64 1.00
C GLY A 143 -29.07 -17.06 -0.41
N HIS A 144 -30.01 -17.76 -1.05
CA HIS A 144 -29.85 -18.23 -2.40
C HIS A 144 -31.07 -17.83 -3.24
N ASP A 145 -30.86 -17.57 -4.53
CA ASP A 145 -31.94 -17.35 -5.48
C ASP A 145 -32.51 -18.67 -6.06
N GLU A 146 -33.46 -18.57 -6.99
CA GLU A 146 -34.00 -19.72 -7.73
C GLU A 146 -32.95 -20.41 -8.61
N ASN A 147 -31.89 -19.71 -9.01
CA ASN A 147 -30.78 -20.27 -9.77
C ASN A 147 -29.72 -20.96 -8.90
N HIS A 148 -29.92 -21.01 -7.58
CA HIS A 148 -28.95 -21.47 -6.59
C HIS A 148 -27.70 -20.59 -6.47
N SER A 149 -27.76 -19.35 -6.97
CA SER A 149 -26.71 -18.37 -6.77
C SER A 149 -26.73 -17.89 -5.32
N ALA A 150 -25.57 -17.89 -4.67
CA ALA A 150 -25.44 -17.50 -3.27
C ALA A 150 -25.16 -16.00 -3.15
N TYR A 151 -25.82 -15.33 -2.21
CA TYR A 151 -25.63 -13.91 -1.93
C TYR A 151 -24.79 -13.74 -0.68
N TRP A 152 -23.72 -12.96 -0.78
CA TRP A 152 -22.71 -12.82 0.27
C TRP A 152 -22.54 -11.37 0.68
N TYR A 153 -22.60 -11.12 1.98
CA TYR A 153 -22.27 -9.83 2.59
C TYR A 153 -21.13 -10.04 3.59
N PHE A 154 -20.08 -9.24 3.44
CA PHE A 154 -18.91 -9.31 4.31
C PHE A 154 -18.93 -8.19 5.33
N TYR A 155 -18.86 -6.95 4.85
CA TYR A 155 -19.01 -5.70 5.60
C TYR A 155 -19.03 -4.52 4.61
N GLY A 156 -19.31 -3.31 5.11
CA GLY A 156 -19.31 -2.10 4.30
C GLY A 156 -20.56 -2.00 3.42
N THR A 157 -20.39 -1.51 2.18
CA THR A 157 -21.50 -1.09 1.32
C THR A 157 -21.80 -2.03 0.14
N ARG A 158 -21.05 -3.12 -0.03
CA ARG A 158 -21.13 -4.01 -1.19
C ARG A 158 -21.86 -5.31 -0.90
N LEU A 159 -22.59 -5.80 -1.90
CA LEU A 159 -23.20 -7.12 -1.92
C LEU A 159 -22.60 -7.94 -3.07
N TYR A 160 -22.25 -9.19 -2.79
CA TYR A 160 -21.66 -10.11 -3.75
C TYR A 160 -22.65 -11.23 -4.10
N ARG A 161 -22.55 -11.75 -5.33
CA ARG A 161 -23.26 -12.94 -5.78
C ARG A 161 -22.27 -13.95 -6.34
N GLU A 162 -22.42 -15.20 -5.93
CA GLU A 162 -21.69 -16.34 -6.45
C GLU A 162 -22.63 -17.20 -7.29
N ASP A 163 -22.38 -17.24 -8.60
CA ASP A 163 -23.15 -18.01 -9.57
C ASP A 163 -22.49 -19.37 -9.83
N TYR A 164 -23.25 -20.45 -9.69
CA TYR A 164 -22.77 -21.79 -10.04
C TYR A 164 -23.21 -22.15 -11.47
N PRO A 165 -22.28 -22.36 -12.42
CA PRO A 165 -22.66 -22.76 -13.77
C PRO A 165 -23.42 -24.08 -13.72
N LYS A 166 -24.65 -24.09 -14.26
CA LYS A 166 -25.48 -25.30 -14.34
C LYS A 166 -24.76 -26.31 -15.24
N VAL A 167 -24.05 -27.28 -14.63
CA VAL A 167 -23.44 -28.39 -15.36
C VAL A 167 -24.56 -29.11 -16.09
N LYS A 168 -24.65 -28.94 -17.40
CA LYS A 168 -25.59 -29.71 -18.23
C LYS A 168 -25.24 -31.18 -18.04
N LYS A 169 -26.01 -31.90 -17.22
CA LYS A 169 -25.90 -33.36 -17.09
C LYS A 169 -26.00 -33.91 -18.50
N LYS A 170 -24.88 -34.37 -19.08
CA LYS A 170 -24.91 -35.13 -20.32
C LYS A 170 -25.80 -36.33 -20.05
N VAL A 171 -26.99 -36.33 -20.66
CA VAL A 171 -27.91 -37.46 -20.61
C VAL A 171 -27.13 -38.66 -21.13
N LYS A 172 -26.71 -39.56 -20.23
CA LYS A 172 -26.20 -40.87 -20.64
C LYS A 172 -27.33 -41.54 -21.40
N GLU A 173 -27.15 -41.69 -22.72
CA GLU A 173 -28.04 -42.47 -23.57
C GLU A 173 -28.25 -43.84 -22.91
N LYS A 174 -29.50 -44.10 -22.48
CA LYS A 174 -29.91 -45.42 -22.01
C LYS A 174 -29.87 -46.36 -23.22
N ARG A 175 -28.76 -47.08 -23.40
CA ARG A 175 -28.73 -48.27 -24.26
C ARG A 175 -29.57 -49.35 -23.57
N HIS A 176 -30.73 -49.65 -24.15
CA HIS A 176 -31.54 -50.82 -23.84
C HIS A 176 -30.80 -52.12 -24.20
N ARG A 177 -30.60 -53.02 -23.21
CA ARG A 177 -30.49 -54.50 -23.29
C ARG A 177 -29.86 -54.98 -21.97
N GLY A 178 -30.39 -55.93 -21.20
CA GLY A 178 -31.55 -56.80 -21.26
C GLY A 178 -31.79 -57.40 -19.86
N LYS A 179 -32.97 -58.00 -19.66
CA LYS A 179 -33.40 -58.71 -18.45
C LYS A 179 -32.47 -59.88 -18.10
N GLU A 180 -32.13 -60.03 -16.82
CA GLU A 180 -32.30 -61.30 -16.09
C GLU A 180 -32.23 -61.12 -14.56
N GLU A 181 -33.12 -61.84 -13.86
CA GLU A 181 -33.36 -61.82 -12.42
C GLU A 181 -32.33 -62.68 -11.64
N LYS A 182 -31.97 -62.28 -10.41
CA LYS A 182 -32.32 -63.00 -9.16
C LYS A 182 -31.55 -62.47 -7.91
N ARG A 183 -32.34 -61.88 -7.00
CA ARG A 183 -32.47 -62.11 -5.54
C ARG A 183 -31.25 -62.32 -4.60
N HIS A 184 -31.32 -61.52 -3.51
CA HIS A 184 -30.91 -61.74 -2.10
C HIS A 184 -29.45 -61.49 -1.63
N LYS A 185 -29.22 -60.36 -0.94
CA LYS A 185 -29.00 -60.30 0.54
C LYS A 185 -29.04 -58.86 1.08
N LYS A 186 -29.86 -58.63 2.11
CA LYS A 186 -29.85 -57.43 2.97
C LYS A 186 -28.72 -57.54 4.01
N ARG A 187 -27.95 -56.46 4.22
CA ARG A 187 -27.62 -55.81 5.51
C ARG A 187 -26.26 -55.07 5.45
N GLY A 188 -26.23 -53.86 5.98
CA GLY A 188 -25.01 -53.08 6.26
C GLY A 188 -24.99 -51.73 5.54
N LYS A 189 -25.82 -50.78 6.01
CA LYS A 189 -25.90 -49.40 5.50
C LYS A 189 -25.22 -48.50 6.53
N THR A 190 -24.02 -48.02 6.23
CA THR A 190 -23.47 -46.76 6.75
C THR A 190 -23.22 -45.90 5.53
N PRO A 191 -23.87 -44.73 5.38
CA PRO A 191 -23.52 -43.81 4.31
C PRO A 191 -22.10 -43.28 4.57
N PRO A 192 -21.21 -43.21 3.56
CA PRO A 192 -20.04 -42.35 3.65
C PRO A 192 -20.50 -40.89 3.77
N PRO A 193 -19.77 -40.03 4.51
CA PRO A 193 -20.12 -38.64 4.68
C PRO A 193 -20.05 -37.89 3.34
N ASP A 194 -20.95 -36.94 3.22
CA ASP A 194 -21.24 -36.08 2.07
C ASP A 194 -20.01 -35.72 1.22
N SER A 195 -20.00 -36.22 -0.02
CA SER A 195 -19.06 -35.84 -1.08
C SER A 195 -19.81 -35.15 -2.23
N GLU A 196 -20.79 -34.31 -1.90
CA GLU A 196 -21.58 -33.51 -2.87
C GLU A 196 -21.01 -32.09 -3.05
N SER A 197 -19.88 -31.76 -2.41
CA SER A 197 -19.27 -30.42 -2.47
C SER A 197 -18.33 -30.21 -3.66
N ASP A 198 -17.77 -31.27 -4.26
CA ASP A 198 -16.70 -31.14 -5.27
C ASP A 198 -17.21 -31.12 -6.74
N GLU A 199 -18.52 -31.28 -6.99
CA GLU A 199 -19.07 -31.25 -8.37
C GLU A 199 -19.64 -29.89 -8.81
N LYS A 200 -19.72 -28.90 -7.92
CA LYS A 200 -20.03 -27.51 -8.32
C LYS A 200 -18.71 -26.88 -8.79
N GLY A 201 -18.58 -26.67 -10.10
CA GLY A 201 -17.42 -25.95 -10.65
C GLY A 201 -17.20 -24.61 -9.95
N ALA A 202 -15.97 -24.09 -10.02
CA ALA A 202 -15.59 -22.82 -9.40
C ALA A 202 -16.67 -21.74 -9.64
N GLY A 203 -17.30 -21.29 -8.54
CA GLY A 203 -18.35 -20.28 -8.59
C GLY A 203 -17.85 -19.00 -9.25
N ILE A 204 -18.70 -18.36 -10.04
CA ILE A 204 -18.39 -17.07 -10.66
C ILE A 204 -18.86 -15.99 -9.70
N TRP A 205 -17.92 -15.22 -9.18
CA TRP A 205 -18.20 -14.15 -8.24
C TRP A 205 -18.38 -12.82 -8.97
N GLN A 206 -19.29 -12.00 -8.47
CA GLN A 206 -19.54 -10.65 -8.97
C GLN A 206 -20.14 -9.75 -7.89
N VAL A 207 -19.87 -8.46 -7.99
CA VAL A 207 -20.51 -7.44 -7.17
C VAL A 207 -21.86 -7.09 -7.78
N VAL A 208 -22.93 -7.17 -6.98
CA VAL A 208 -24.31 -6.87 -7.43
C VAL A 208 -24.83 -5.53 -6.92
N CYS A 209 -24.28 -5.01 -5.81
CA CYS A 209 -24.67 -3.70 -5.28
C CYS A 209 -23.45 -2.81 -5.03
N PHE A 210 -23.48 -1.61 -5.61
CA PHE A 210 -22.46 -0.57 -5.41
C PHE A 210 -23.04 0.66 -4.69
N THR A 211 -24.32 0.93 -4.90
CA THR A 211 -25.03 2.10 -4.37
C THR A 211 -26.24 1.68 -3.54
N GLU A 212 -26.74 2.60 -2.71
CA GLU A 212 -27.99 2.41 -1.94
C GLU A 212 -29.16 1.99 -2.86
N GLN A 213 -29.25 2.60 -4.04
CA GLN A 213 -30.28 2.30 -5.04
C GLN A 213 -30.18 0.87 -5.59
N ASP A 214 -28.99 0.29 -5.62
CA ASP A 214 -28.82 -1.09 -6.07
C ASP A 214 -29.30 -2.08 -5.02
N TRP A 215 -29.18 -1.73 -3.74
CA TRP A 215 -29.76 -2.50 -2.62
C TRP A 215 -31.28 -2.48 -2.66
N ASP A 216 -31.90 -1.33 -2.95
CA ASP A 216 -33.35 -1.25 -3.14
C ASP A 216 -33.80 -2.10 -4.33
N LYS A 217 -33.15 -1.96 -5.49
CA LYS A 217 -33.49 -2.70 -6.71
C LYS A 217 -33.36 -4.22 -6.53
N ILE A 218 -32.27 -4.70 -5.93
CA ILE A 218 -32.07 -6.14 -5.75
C ILE A 218 -33.11 -6.69 -4.77
N THR A 219 -33.43 -5.95 -3.71
CA THR A 219 -34.44 -6.37 -2.73
C THR A 219 -35.81 -6.39 -3.39
N ASP A 220 -36.19 -5.34 -4.12
CA ASP A 220 -37.47 -5.29 -4.84
C ASP A 220 -37.61 -6.38 -5.90
N SER A 221 -36.51 -6.82 -6.53
CA SER A 221 -36.53 -7.92 -7.51
C SER A 221 -37.04 -9.24 -6.93
N PHE A 222 -36.92 -9.44 -5.60
CA PHE A 222 -37.37 -10.64 -4.89
C PHE A 222 -38.72 -10.48 -4.20
N ARG A 223 -39.31 -9.28 -4.18
CA ARG A 223 -40.54 -8.96 -3.43
C ARG A 223 -41.71 -9.88 -3.76
N ASP A 224 -41.93 -10.12 -5.05
CA ASP A 224 -43.05 -10.90 -5.57
C ASP A 224 -42.67 -12.33 -5.95
N SER A 225 -41.50 -12.81 -5.51
CA SER A 225 -41.05 -14.15 -5.85
C SER A 225 -41.92 -15.24 -5.19
N THR A 226 -42.17 -16.30 -5.95
CA THR A 226 -42.85 -17.50 -5.47
C THR A 226 -41.91 -18.50 -4.79
N SER A 227 -40.59 -18.34 -4.96
CA SER A 227 -39.58 -19.24 -4.39
C SER A 227 -39.42 -19.02 -2.90
N LYS A 228 -39.40 -20.11 -2.11
CA LYS A 228 -39.18 -20.04 -0.66
C LYS A 228 -37.82 -19.41 -0.31
N ASN A 229 -36.79 -19.70 -1.11
CA ASN A 229 -35.44 -19.21 -0.86
C ASN A 229 -35.35 -17.70 -1.13
N GLU A 230 -35.92 -17.24 -2.24
CA GLU A 230 -35.94 -15.81 -2.58
C GLU A 230 -36.80 -15.00 -1.62
N ARG A 231 -37.91 -15.56 -1.11
CA ARG A 231 -38.70 -14.92 -0.05
C ARG A 231 -37.93 -14.77 1.27
N ALA A 232 -37.13 -15.77 1.64
CA ALA A 232 -36.27 -15.70 2.83
C ALA A 232 -35.14 -14.68 2.64
N LEU A 233 -34.54 -14.64 1.44
CA LEU A 233 -33.54 -13.65 1.07
C LEU A 233 -34.13 -12.23 1.08
N PHE A 234 -35.33 -12.04 0.50
CA PHE A 234 -36.05 -10.77 0.53
C PHE A 234 -36.29 -10.28 1.97
N HIS A 235 -36.79 -11.17 2.85
CA HIS A 235 -37.02 -10.82 4.25
C HIS A 235 -35.73 -10.38 4.94
N THR A 236 -34.63 -11.12 4.75
CA THR A 236 -33.32 -10.77 5.33
C THR A 236 -32.85 -9.41 4.82
N LEU A 237 -32.89 -9.19 3.50
CA LEU A 237 -32.46 -7.93 2.89
C LEU A 237 -33.34 -6.76 3.32
N ALA A 238 -34.66 -6.92 3.33
CA ALA A 238 -35.60 -5.84 3.62
C ALA A 238 -35.71 -5.48 5.10
N GLU A 239 -35.67 -6.47 6.00
CA GLU A 239 -35.84 -6.23 7.44
C GLU A 239 -34.52 -5.94 8.14
N ASP A 240 -33.44 -6.65 7.80
CA ASP A 240 -32.18 -6.55 8.55
C ASP A 240 -31.16 -5.61 7.90
N PHE A 241 -31.10 -5.56 6.56
CA PHE A 241 -30.06 -4.80 5.84
C PHE A 241 -30.52 -3.41 5.40
N LEU A 242 -31.62 -3.31 4.64
CA LEU A 242 -32.08 -2.05 4.05
C LEU A 242 -32.18 -0.89 5.07
N PRO A 243 -32.65 -1.08 6.31
CA PRO A 243 -32.68 0.01 7.30
C PRO A 243 -31.30 0.56 7.67
N GLU A 244 -30.25 -0.27 7.64
CA GLU A 244 -28.88 0.12 7.98
C GLU A 244 -28.05 0.60 6.78
N ILE A 245 -28.43 0.24 5.54
CA ILE A 245 -27.68 0.62 4.32
C ILE A 245 -27.45 2.14 4.22
N PRO A 246 -28.46 3.03 4.38
CA PRO A 246 -28.24 4.48 4.28
C PRO A 246 -27.22 4.98 5.31
N ARG A 247 -27.25 4.40 6.52
CA ARG A 247 -26.30 4.73 7.59
C ARG A 247 -24.87 4.33 7.22
N LEU A 248 -24.70 3.15 6.63
CA LEU A 248 -23.39 2.65 6.18
C LEU A 248 -22.79 3.54 5.08
N PHE A 249 -23.60 3.97 4.10
CA PHE A 249 -23.15 4.89 3.06
C PHE A 249 -22.78 6.26 3.62
N ALA A 250 -23.60 6.82 4.51
CA ALA A 250 -23.31 8.09 5.16
C ALA A 250 -22.03 8.04 6.02
N GLU A 251 -21.82 6.93 6.72
CA GLU A 251 -20.63 6.71 7.54
C GLU A 251 -19.37 6.56 6.68
N LYS A 252 -19.45 5.81 5.57
CA LYS A 252 -18.38 5.72 4.58
C LYS A 252 -18.01 7.09 4.02
N GLU A 253 -18.99 7.89 3.59
CA GLU A 253 -18.75 9.24 3.09
C GLU A 253 -18.12 10.15 4.16
N ARG A 254 -18.59 10.05 5.41
CA ARG A 254 -18.02 10.78 6.55
C ARG A 254 -16.55 10.43 6.78
N LEU A 255 -16.21 9.15 6.75
CA LEU A 255 -14.84 8.66 6.93
C LEU A 255 -13.95 9.10 5.76
N GLN A 256 -14.42 9.00 4.53
CA GLN A 256 -13.69 9.46 3.35
C GLN A 256 -13.41 10.97 3.41
N ARG A 257 -14.41 11.79 3.78
CA ARG A 257 -14.24 13.24 3.99
C ARG A 257 -13.24 13.53 5.12
N LYS A 258 -13.29 12.79 6.23
CA LYS A 258 -12.34 12.92 7.33
C LYS A 258 -10.91 12.62 6.87
N ARG A 259 -10.68 11.51 6.15
CA ARG A 259 -9.37 11.16 5.58
C ARG A 259 -8.87 12.25 4.64
N MET A 260 -9.70 12.74 3.72
CA MET A 260 -9.31 13.84 2.82
C MET A 260 -8.94 15.13 3.56
N LEU A 261 -9.59 15.44 4.68
CA LEU A 261 -9.23 16.58 5.53
C LEU A 261 -7.94 16.34 6.32
N GLU A 262 -7.64 15.10 6.70
CA GLU A 262 -6.39 14.73 7.38
C GLU A 262 -5.18 14.77 6.44
N TYR A 263 -5.37 14.38 5.17
CA TYR A 263 -4.35 14.48 4.11
C TYR A 263 -4.18 15.89 3.55
N GLN A 264 -5.12 16.80 3.81
CA GLN A 264 -4.87 18.21 3.52
C GLN A 264 -3.76 18.73 4.42
N PRO A 265 -2.80 19.51 3.88
CA PRO A 265 -1.73 20.08 4.68
C PRO A 265 -2.36 20.92 5.79
N ARG A 266 -2.25 20.44 7.03
CA ARG A 266 -2.82 21.13 8.20
C ARG A 266 -2.29 22.55 8.19
N ARG A 267 -3.20 23.53 8.19
CA ARG A 267 -2.85 24.96 8.32
C ARG A 267 -1.82 25.11 9.44
N GLN A 268 -0.61 25.54 9.06
CA GLN A 268 0.42 25.84 10.04
C GLN A 268 -0.14 26.90 10.99
N SER A 269 0.13 26.77 12.28
CA SER A 269 -0.26 27.78 13.27
C SER A 269 0.18 29.17 12.78
N SER A 270 -0.71 30.18 12.85
CA SER A 270 -0.41 31.57 12.45
C SER A 270 0.89 32.11 13.06
N ARG A 271 1.27 31.60 14.24
CA ARG A 271 2.54 31.93 14.91
C ARG A 271 3.76 31.32 14.21
N LEU A 272 3.66 30.09 13.74
CA LEU A 272 4.74 29.42 12.99
C LEU A 272 4.90 30.02 11.59
N GLU A 273 3.79 30.41 10.96
CA GLU A 273 3.82 31.08 9.66
C GLU A 273 4.49 32.46 9.74
N LYS A 274 4.16 33.26 10.78
CA LYS A 274 4.86 34.52 11.06
C LYS A 274 6.35 34.31 11.35
N LEU A 275 6.71 33.28 12.11
CA LEU A 275 8.12 33.00 12.43
C LEU A 275 8.89 32.55 11.18
N LYS A 276 8.25 31.81 10.27
CA LYS A 276 8.84 31.40 8.99
C LYS A 276 9.02 32.60 8.05
N GLN A 277 8.01 33.48 7.96
CA GLN A 277 8.11 34.73 7.19
C GLN A 277 9.24 35.62 7.73
N GLN A 278 9.35 35.78 9.05
CA GLN A 278 10.45 36.54 9.66
C GLN A 278 11.83 35.95 9.35
N LYS A 279 11.98 34.63 9.41
CA LYS A 279 13.24 33.95 9.03
C LYS A 279 13.57 34.11 7.56
N GLU A 280 12.57 34.02 6.67
CA GLU A 280 12.77 34.18 5.23
C GLU A 280 13.11 35.63 4.85
N GLU A 281 12.53 36.62 5.55
CA GLU A 281 12.90 38.03 5.43
C GLU A 281 14.33 38.29 5.93
N GLU A 282 14.71 37.70 7.07
CA GLU A 282 16.07 37.81 7.62
C GLU A 282 17.11 37.17 6.70
N GLU A 283 16.82 36.01 6.13
CA GLU A 283 17.69 35.34 5.15
C GLU A 283 17.82 36.16 3.85
N LYS A 284 16.73 36.74 3.35
CA LYS A 284 16.78 37.65 2.18
C LYS A 284 17.57 38.92 2.47
N MET A 285 17.50 39.46 3.69
CA MET A 285 18.29 40.62 4.09
C MET A 285 19.79 40.28 4.15
N LEU A 286 20.14 39.14 4.72
CA LEU A 286 21.52 38.65 4.76
C LEU A 286 22.09 38.39 3.36
N GLN A 287 21.30 37.80 2.46
CA GLN A 287 21.70 37.58 1.07
C GLN A 287 21.96 38.89 0.32
N ARG A 288 21.10 39.91 0.51
CA ARG A 288 21.32 41.25 -0.09
C ARG A 288 22.58 41.91 0.44
N GLU A 289 22.84 41.82 1.73
CA GLU A 289 24.05 42.38 2.34
C GLU A 289 25.30 41.66 1.81
N GLU A 290 25.26 40.34 1.66
CA GLU A 290 26.37 39.56 1.10
C GLU A 290 26.61 39.88 -0.38
N GLU A 291 25.56 40.02 -1.19
CA GLU A 291 25.67 40.46 -2.58
C GLU A 291 26.27 41.88 -2.69
N GLU A 292 25.87 42.79 -1.81
CA GLU A 292 26.42 44.14 -1.77
C GLU A 292 27.91 44.14 -1.37
N ARG A 293 28.29 43.35 -0.37
CA ARG A 293 29.71 43.16 0.00
C ARG A 293 30.52 42.60 -1.17
N LEU A 294 29.99 41.59 -1.87
CA LEU A 294 30.67 40.99 -3.01
C LEU A 294 30.83 42.00 -4.17
N ARG A 295 29.82 42.86 -4.39
CA ARG A 295 29.87 43.94 -5.37
C ARG A 295 30.94 44.98 -5.01
N GLN A 296 30.97 45.43 -3.77
CA GLN A 296 32.00 46.38 -3.29
C GLN A 296 33.41 45.79 -3.38
N GLU A 297 33.58 44.49 -3.14
CA GLU A 297 34.87 43.81 -3.28
C GLU A 297 35.31 43.74 -4.76
N ARG A 298 34.39 43.45 -5.68
CA ARG A 298 34.66 43.48 -7.13
C ARG A 298 35.08 44.88 -7.59
N GLU A 299 34.34 45.91 -7.21
CA GLU A 299 34.67 47.31 -7.54
C GLU A 299 36.04 47.72 -6.98
N LYS A 300 36.40 47.30 -5.76
CA LYS A 300 37.74 47.53 -5.19
C LYS A 300 38.84 46.83 -6.00
N LYS A 301 38.62 45.56 -6.40
CA LYS A 301 39.57 44.81 -7.23
C LYS A 301 39.78 45.46 -8.59
N GLU A 302 38.70 45.91 -9.24
CA GLU A 302 38.78 46.62 -10.52
C GLU A 302 39.53 47.95 -10.42
N ARG A 303 39.30 48.72 -9.35
CA ARG A 303 40.05 49.98 -9.10
C ARG A 303 41.53 49.72 -8.85
N LEU A 304 41.88 48.67 -8.11
CA LEU A 304 43.27 48.26 -7.89
C LEU A 304 43.94 47.87 -9.22
N GLN A 305 43.29 47.04 -10.03
CA GLN A 305 43.80 46.65 -11.35
C GLN A 305 43.99 47.85 -12.28
N GLN A 306 43.03 48.78 -12.32
CA GLN A 306 43.20 50.01 -13.10
C GLN A 306 44.40 50.85 -12.63
N GLN A 307 44.60 50.94 -11.31
CA GLN A 307 45.74 51.67 -10.75
C GLN A 307 47.07 50.98 -11.08
N GLU A 308 47.14 49.65 -11.05
CA GLU A 308 48.31 48.88 -11.47
C GLU A 308 48.61 49.06 -12.96
N MET A 309 47.59 48.97 -13.83
CA MET A 309 47.72 49.21 -15.27
C MET A 309 48.22 50.63 -15.58
N LEU A 310 47.76 51.64 -14.84
CA LEU A 310 48.24 53.02 -14.98
C LEU A 310 49.70 53.15 -14.55
N LYS A 311 50.09 52.56 -13.41
CA LYS A 311 51.49 52.53 -12.94
C LYS A 311 52.39 51.79 -13.93
N GLU A 312 51.94 50.68 -14.50
CA GLU A 312 52.68 49.93 -15.51
C GLU A 312 52.84 50.74 -16.79
N ARG A 313 51.78 51.45 -17.23
CA ARG A 313 51.85 52.36 -18.38
C ARG A 313 52.83 53.51 -18.13
N GLU A 314 52.79 54.12 -16.94
CA GLU A 314 53.74 55.16 -16.54
C GLU A 314 55.18 54.63 -16.53
N ASN A 315 55.43 53.48 -15.90
CA ASN A 315 56.74 52.81 -15.91
C ASN A 315 57.21 52.49 -17.34
N ARG A 316 56.30 52.04 -18.22
CA ARG A 316 56.63 51.77 -19.63
C ARG A 316 56.99 53.06 -20.37
N THR A 317 56.28 54.16 -20.12
CA THR A 317 56.65 55.47 -20.71
C THR A 317 57.96 56.01 -20.16
N LEU A 318 58.24 55.83 -18.86
CA LEU A 318 59.52 56.15 -18.24
C LEU A 318 60.65 55.32 -18.84
N MET A 319 60.47 54.01 -18.99
CA MET A 319 61.43 53.10 -19.64
C MET A 319 61.68 53.47 -21.11
N VAL A 320 60.66 53.90 -21.86
CA VAL A 320 60.83 54.39 -23.23
C VAL A 320 61.60 55.70 -23.25
N LYS A 321 61.28 56.67 -22.39
CA LYS A 321 62.04 57.92 -22.24
C LYS A 321 63.48 57.66 -21.84
N GLU A 322 63.71 56.74 -20.91
CA GLU A 322 65.03 56.32 -20.48
C GLU A 322 65.78 55.63 -21.62
N ARG A 323 65.14 54.73 -22.38
CA ARG A 323 65.72 54.12 -23.60
C ARG A 323 66.09 55.15 -24.66
N VAL A 324 65.26 56.17 -24.90
CA VAL A 324 65.57 57.26 -25.84
C VAL A 324 66.73 58.10 -25.31
N THR A 325 66.76 58.41 -24.01
CA THR A 325 67.86 59.15 -23.37
C THR A 325 69.15 58.33 -23.37
N ARG A 326 69.06 57.01 -23.21
CA ARG A 326 70.17 56.06 -23.28
C ARG A 326 70.65 55.89 -24.71
N ALA A 327 69.76 55.87 -25.70
CA ALA A 327 70.12 55.87 -27.13
C ALA A 327 70.82 57.18 -27.55
N LEU A 328 70.37 58.33 -27.03
CA LEU A 328 71.03 59.63 -27.20
C LEU A 328 72.39 59.72 -26.47
N ARG A 329 72.63 58.90 -25.44
CA ARG A 329 73.96 58.73 -24.82
C ARG A 329 74.81 57.65 -25.51
N CYS A 330 74.18 56.64 -26.12
CA CYS A 330 74.85 55.57 -26.86
C CYS A 330 75.25 55.98 -28.27
N SER A 331 74.79 57.13 -28.80
CA SER A 331 75.40 57.79 -29.96
C SER A 331 76.80 58.39 -29.67
N LEU A 332 77.35 58.18 -28.46
CA LEU A 332 78.70 58.61 -28.06
C LEU A 332 79.61 57.47 -27.57
N SER A 333 79.20 56.20 -27.60
CA SER A 333 80.13 55.10 -27.31
C SER A 333 79.59 53.75 -27.73
N CYS A 334 80.21 53.19 -28.78
CA CYS A 334 80.15 51.76 -29.09
C CYS A 334 81.47 51.14 -28.62
N THR A 335 81.46 50.20 -27.65
CA THR A 335 82.46 49.12 -27.56
C THR A 335 81.88 47.88 -26.85
N ASN A 336 81.83 46.79 -27.62
CA ASN A 336 82.11 45.37 -27.36
C ASN A 336 81.73 44.58 -26.08
N SER A 337 81.48 43.28 -26.37
CA SER A 337 81.77 42.06 -25.58
C SER A 337 80.63 41.61 -24.63
N GLU A 338 79.85 40.56 -24.95
CA GLU A 338 80.07 39.09 -24.90
C GLU A 338 79.67 38.42 -23.57
N CYS A 339 79.09 37.22 -23.71
CA CYS A 339 78.93 36.09 -22.76
C CYS A 339 78.09 36.33 -21.49
N GLY A 340 77.41 35.36 -20.87
CA GLY A 340 77.23 33.94 -21.09
C GLY A 340 76.53 33.30 -19.86
N SER A 341 75.57 32.41 -20.13
CA SER A 341 75.16 31.18 -19.43
C SER A 341 74.82 31.05 -17.92
N THR A 342 73.98 30.01 -17.71
CA THR A 342 73.71 29.17 -16.51
C THR A 342 72.65 29.71 -15.54
N GLY A 343 71.73 28.92 -14.97
CA GLY A 343 71.42 27.49 -15.02
C GLY A 343 70.59 27.12 -13.78
N SER A 344 69.92 25.96 -13.84
CA SER A 344 69.53 25.07 -12.71
C SER A 344 68.08 25.09 -12.18
N VAL A 345 67.49 23.90 -12.25
CA VAL A 345 66.32 23.34 -11.53
C VAL A 345 66.77 22.88 -10.11
N PRO A 346 65.90 22.50 -9.13
CA PRO A 346 65.25 21.16 -9.10
C PRO A 346 63.87 21.04 -8.38
N ASP A 347 63.25 19.86 -8.57
CA ASP A 347 62.42 18.97 -7.70
C ASP A 347 61.31 19.49 -6.75
N SER A 348 60.17 18.86 -6.44
CA SER A 348 59.38 17.63 -6.75
C SER A 348 58.84 16.94 -5.45
N LEU A 349 57.60 16.39 -5.56
CA LEU A 349 56.96 15.31 -4.75
C LEU A 349 56.40 15.70 -3.33
N ILE A 350 55.35 15.11 -2.71
CA ILE A 350 54.67 13.78 -2.72
C ILE A 350 53.17 13.90 -2.27
N ASP A 351 52.34 12.95 -2.71
CA ASP A 351 50.96 12.51 -2.36
C ASP A 351 50.63 12.11 -0.88
N ASN A 352 49.32 12.05 -0.49
CA ASN A 352 48.51 10.80 -0.30
C ASN A 352 47.28 10.88 0.66
N ARG A 353 46.16 10.30 0.17
CA ARG A 353 45.13 9.38 0.76
C ARG A 353 44.22 9.67 2.01
N SER A 354 42.90 9.66 1.73
CA SER A 354 41.81 8.69 2.10
C SER A 354 41.20 8.50 3.54
N ASN A 355 39.85 8.58 3.59
CA ASN A 355 38.81 7.58 4.05
C ASN A 355 37.94 7.78 5.34
N ARG A 356 36.59 7.64 5.18
CA ARG A 356 35.45 7.10 6.03
C ARG A 356 35.31 7.48 7.54
N SER A 357 34.16 7.48 8.27
CA SER A 357 32.73 7.06 8.14
C SER A 357 31.87 7.45 9.40
N SER A 358 30.53 7.55 9.26
CA SER A 358 29.39 7.16 10.19
C SER A 358 29.18 7.73 11.62
N THR A 359 27.96 8.21 11.95
CA THR A 359 26.97 7.65 12.96
C THR A 359 25.72 8.54 13.18
N PHE A 360 24.66 7.96 13.78
CA PHE A 360 23.22 8.35 13.83
C PHE A 360 22.72 8.68 15.28
N VAL A 361 21.40 8.88 15.44
CA VAL A 361 20.48 8.93 16.65
C VAL A 361 20.06 10.36 17.08
N GLY A 362 18.80 10.80 17.32
CA GLY A 362 17.41 10.26 17.45
C GLY A 362 16.67 11.10 18.55
N ARG A 363 15.43 11.62 18.42
CA ARG A 363 14.15 11.06 18.94
C ARG A 363 12.93 12.05 18.88
N GLN A 364 11.74 11.46 18.60
CA GLN A 364 10.36 11.53 19.19
C GLN A 364 9.51 12.83 19.35
N THR A 365 8.24 12.77 18.92
CA THR A 365 6.98 12.61 19.72
C THR A 365 5.75 12.68 18.78
N ASN A 366 4.93 11.62 18.68
CA ASN A 366 3.68 11.24 19.38
C ASN A 366 2.39 11.60 18.62
N ASN A 367 1.68 10.52 18.27
CA ASN A 367 0.42 10.42 17.56
C ASN A 367 -0.71 10.10 18.56
N SER A 368 -1.97 10.17 18.12
CA SER A 368 -3.15 9.35 18.51
C SER A 368 -4.42 10.18 18.68
N LEU A 369 -5.44 9.94 17.84
CA LEU A 369 -6.87 9.91 18.21
C LEU A 369 -7.69 9.20 17.12
N SER A 370 -8.00 7.92 17.30
CA SER A 370 -9.06 7.22 16.55
C SER A 370 -9.84 6.30 17.48
N SER A 371 -11.15 6.47 17.50
CA SER A 371 -12.13 5.51 18.03
C SER A 371 -13.47 5.77 17.35
N ALA A 372 -14.25 4.70 17.26
CA ALA A 372 -15.64 4.58 16.83
C ALA A 372 -15.87 4.39 15.32
N THR A 373 -16.01 3.12 14.93
CA THR A 373 -17.04 2.71 13.96
C THR A 373 -17.69 1.43 14.46
N GLY A 374 -19.02 1.46 14.53
CA GLY A 374 -19.86 0.44 15.16
C GLY A 374 -20.08 -0.79 14.28
N GLN A 375 -19.94 -1.96 14.89
CA GLN A 375 -20.31 -3.25 14.35
C GLN A 375 -21.84 -3.36 14.29
N ILE A 376 -22.40 -3.77 13.15
CA ILE A 376 -23.79 -4.18 13.05
C ILE A 376 -23.84 -5.62 13.57
N VAL A 377 -24.60 -5.84 14.64
CA VAL A 377 -24.86 -7.16 15.22
C VAL A 377 -26.18 -7.65 14.66
N ILE A 378 -26.13 -8.70 13.84
CA ILE A 378 -27.32 -9.42 13.38
C ILE A 378 -27.92 -10.11 14.60
N GLN A 379 -29.08 -9.64 15.06
CA GLN A 379 -29.75 -10.23 16.20
C GLN A 379 -30.51 -11.47 15.71
N GLY A 380 -30.00 -12.66 16.07
CA GLY A 380 -30.62 -13.93 15.70
C GLY A 380 -32.11 -13.98 16.04
N LEU A 381 -32.87 -14.61 15.12
CA LEU A 381 -34.31 -14.84 15.17
C LEU A 381 -34.88 -14.92 16.60
N ARG A 382 -35.61 -13.88 17.02
CA ARG A 382 -36.48 -13.94 18.20
C ARG A 382 -37.58 -14.97 17.93
N GLN A 383 -37.38 -16.20 18.40
CA GLN A 383 -38.48 -17.14 18.60
C GLN A 383 -39.44 -16.52 19.62
N LYS A 384 -40.58 -16.01 19.13
CA LYS A 384 -41.71 -15.62 19.97
C LYS A 384 -42.26 -16.90 20.62
N LEU A 385 -41.84 -17.18 21.85
CA LEU A 385 -42.53 -18.08 22.76
C LEU A 385 -43.92 -17.48 23.03
N CYS A 386 -44.93 -18.00 22.33
CA CYS A 386 -46.32 -17.74 22.61
C CYS A 386 -46.69 -18.53 23.86
N SER A 387 -46.69 -17.88 25.02
CA SER A 387 -47.26 -18.45 26.24
C SER A 387 -48.79 -18.42 26.14
N SER A 388 -49.38 -19.53 25.70
CA SER A 388 -50.81 -19.78 25.87
C SER A 388 -51.07 -20.11 27.34
N GLN A 389 -51.76 -19.21 28.04
CA GLN A 389 -52.37 -19.49 29.34
C GLN A 389 -53.53 -20.48 29.14
N VAL A 390 -53.51 -21.58 29.90
CA VAL A 390 -54.68 -22.30 30.40
C VAL A 390 -54.47 -22.49 31.89
#